data_AF-A0A822B990-F1
#
_entry.id   AF-A0A822B990-F1
#
_cell.length_a   1.000
_cell.length_b   1.000
_cell.length_c   1.000
_cell.angle_alpha   90.00
_cell.angle_beta   90.00
_cell.angle_gamma   90.00
#
_symmetry.space_group_name_H-M   'P 1'
#
loop_
_entity.id
_entity.type
_entity.pdbx_description
1 polymer ?
#
loop_
_entity_poly.entity_id
_entity_poly.type
_entity_poly.pdbx_seq_one_letter_code
_entity_poly.pdbx_strand_id
1 'polypeptide(L)'
;MYKDLVPTNREEVGLPENIFRDEEEQINNQYRQLEEEVSRKIMSNKQEVTQVYEWLYKNCSSFRISCYMITSIWAIGLLLEFLARLFLIFIHLPINKIVLYAHIILSSITISCIILTIICIAIERKKTLLLIEKWNIHEQGKKLSEINRLFAAIKHHSNSVLNIDTQNIL
;
A
#
# COMPACT_ATOMS: atom_id res chain seq x y z
N MET A 1 -63.02 -13.79 -17.36
CA MET A 1 -63.03 -13.15 -18.69
C MET A 1 -62.98 -11.66 -18.48
N TYR A 2 -61.77 -11.10 -18.42
CA TYR A 2 -61.50 -9.65 -18.45
C TYR A 2 -60.17 -9.48 -19.19
N LYS A 3 -60.26 -9.16 -20.47
CA LYS A 3 -59.18 -8.61 -21.31
C LYS A 3 -59.68 -7.22 -21.75
N ASP A 4 -58.74 -6.29 -21.92
CA ASP A 4 -58.89 -4.83 -22.14
C ASP A 4 -59.05 -4.05 -20.82
N LEU A 5 -58.28 -2.99 -20.53
CA LEU A 5 -57.88 -1.87 -21.39
C LEU A 5 -56.55 -1.25 -20.91
N VAL A 6 -55.40 -1.66 -21.45
CA VAL A 6 -54.21 -0.78 -21.38
C VAL A 6 -53.58 -0.76 -22.76
N PRO A 7 -53.59 0.40 -23.46
CA PRO A 7 -52.92 0.54 -24.75
C PRO A 7 -51.42 0.30 -24.53
N THR A 8 -50.88 -0.75 -25.14
CA THR A 8 -49.45 -1.11 -25.02
C THR A 8 -48.59 -0.50 -26.11
N ASN A 9 -49.17 0.19 -27.10
CA ASN A 9 -48.42 0.82 -28.17
C ASN A 9 -48.32 2.34 -28.00
N ARG A 10 -47.07 2.81 -27.94
CA ARG A 10 -46.66 4.21 -27.77
C ARG A 10 -47.18 5.17 -28.85
N GLU A 11 -47.52 4.65 -30.03
CA GLU A 11 -47.95 5.42 -31.20
C GLU A 11 -49.32 6.10 -31.00
N GLU A 12 -50.18 5.58 -30.12
CA GLU A 12 -51.52 6.13 -29.88
C GLU A 12 -51.55 7.33 -28.92
N VAL A 13 -50.44 7.63 -28.24
CA VAL A 13 -50.39 8.68 -27.19
C VAL A 13 -50.08 10.07 -27.76
N GLY A 14 -49.82 10.19 -29.07
CA GLY A 14 -49.65 11.48 -29.74
C GLY A 14 -48.48 12.34 -29.22
N LEU A 15 -47.50 11.73 -28.54
CA LEU A 15 -46.29 12.43 -28.12
C LEU A 15 -45.30 12.49 -29.30
N PRO A 16 -44.80 13.68 -29.68
CA PRO A 16 -43.81 13.80 -30.74
C PRO A 16 -42.49 13.13 -30.33
N GLU A 17 -41.93 12.29 -31.20
CA GLU A 17 -40.71 11.49 -30.99
C GLU A 17 -39.46 12.31 -30.60
N ASN A 18 -39.52 13.63 -30.74
CA ASN A 18 -38.36 14.51 -30.63
C ASN A 18 -38.18 15.13 -29.23
N ILE A 19 -39.10 14.95 -28.28
CA ILE A 19 -39.03 15.59 -26.96
C ILE A 19 -37.86 15.06 -26.11
N PHE A 20 -37.52 13.77 -26.25
CA PHE A 20 -36.53 13.12 -25.38
C PHE A 20 -35.12 13.03 -25.98
N ARG A 21 -34.94 13.49 -27.22
CA ARG A 21 -33.67 13.36 -27.94
C ARG A 21 -32.58 14.28 -27.36
N ASP A 22 -32.98 15.47 -26.91
CA ASP A 22 -32.09 16.44 -26.26
C ASP A 22 -31.72 16.01 -24.84
N GLU A 23 -32.62 15.31 -24.13
CA GLU A 23 -32.36 14.77 -22.79
C GLU A 23 -31.39 13.58 -22.84
N GLU A 24 -31.54 12.70 -23.82
CA GLU A 24 -30.64 11.55 -24.01
C GLU A 24 -29.21 11.99 -24.38
N GLU A 25 -29.08 13.06 -25.18
CA GLU A 25 -27.78 13.63 -25.55
C GLU A 25 -27.11 14.36 -24.37
N GLN A 26 -27.87 15.05 -23.52
CA GLN A 26 -27.36 15.63 -22.27
C GLN A 26 -26.90 14.56 -21.28
N ILE A 27 -27.69 13.50 -21.10
CA ILE A 27 -27.36 12.39 -20.21
C ILE A 27 -26.07 11.71 -20.68
N ASN A 28 -25.94 11.43 -21.98
CA ASN A 28 -24.75 10.79 -22.54
C ASN A 28 -23.48 11.66 -22.36
N ASN A 29 -23.59 12.97 -22.56
CA ASN A 29 -22.48 13.90 -22.32
C ASN A 29 -22.08 13.97 -20.83
N GLN A 30 -23.06 13.90 -19.92
CA GLN A 30 -22.81 13.89 -18.48
C GLN A 30 -22.12 12.60 -18.01
N TYR A 31 -22.54 11.43 -18.53
CA TYR A 31 -21.86 10.16 -18.26
C TYR A 31 -20.41 10.16 -18.75
N ARG A 32 -20.17 10.72 -19.93
CA ARG A 32 -18.83 10.80 -20.52
C ARG A 32 -17.89 11.71 -19.73
N GLN A 33 -18.39 12.85 -19.21
CA GLN A 33 -17.62 13.72 -18.32
C GLN A 33 -17.30 13.05 -16.97
N LEU A 34 -18.25 12.31 -16.41
CA LEU A 34 -18.04 11.56 -15.16
C LEU A 34 -16.99 10.46 -15.33
N GLU A 35 -16.99 9.76 -16.45
CA GLU A 35 -16.01 8.72 -16.77
C GLU A 35 -14.58 9.29 -16.96
N GLU A 36 -14.47 10.48 -17.55
CA GLU A 36 -13.20 11.21 -17.68
C GLU A 36 -12.68 11.75 -16.34
N GLU A 37 -13.54 12.21 -15.43
CA GLU A 37 -13.15 12.59 -14.07
C GLU A 37 -12.73 11.39 -13.22
N VAL A 38 -13.46 10.28 -13.29
CA VAL A 38 -13.11 9.04 -12.60
C VAL A 38 -11.78 8.50 -13.13
N SER A 39 -11.56 8.51 -14.45
CA SER A 39 -10.29 8.10 -15.07
C SER A 39 -9.13 8.99 -14.66
N ARG A 40 -9.32 10.32 -14.62
CA ARG A 40 -8.31 11.27 -14.12
C ARG A 40 -7.99 11.06 -12.66
N LYS A 41 -8.99 10.81 -11.81
CA LYS A 41 -8.81 10.53 -10.38
C LYS A 41 -8.08 9.20 -10.16
N ILE A 42 -8.38 8.18 -10.96
CA ILE A 42 -7.67 6.89 -10.95
C ILE A 42 -6.23 7.06 -11.42
N MET A 43 -5.95 7.84 -12.46
CA MET A 43 -4.58 8.13 -12.92
C MET A 43 -3.78 8.95 -11.89
N SER A 44 -4.39 9.97 -11.30
CA SER A 44 -3.76 10.77 -10.23
C SER A 44 -3.43 9.91 -9.01
N ASN A 45 -4.37 9.05 -8.60
CA ASN A 45 -4.16 8.13 -7.48
C ASN A 45 -3.07 7.12 -7.82
N LYS A 46 -3.06 6.53 -9.03
CA LYS A 46 -1.97 5.66 -9.53
C LYS A 46 -0.61 6.34 -9.43
N GLN A 47 -0.52 7.63 -9.77
CA GLN A 47 0.72 8.39 -9.74
C GLN A 47 1.24 8.62 -8.32
N GLU A 48 0.34 8.87 -7.35
CA GLU A 48 0.68 8.90 -5.93
C GLU A 48 1.13 7.52 -5.43
N VAL A 49 0.46 6.43 -5.81
CA VAL A 49 0.87 5.08 -5.42
C VAL A 49 2.24 4.75 -6.01
N THR A 50 2.51 5.14 -7.26
CA THR A 50 3.82 4.95 -7.89
C THR A 50 4.92 5.71 -7.16
N GLN A 51 4.68 6.95 -6.72
CA GLN A 51 5.67 7.69 -5.92
C GLN A 51 5.91 7.07 -4.54
N VAL A 52 4.87 6.54 -3.89
CA VAL A 52 5.02 5.78 -2.64
C VAL A 52 5.80 4.49 -2.88
N TYR A 53 5.51 3.77 -3.97
CA TYR A 53 6.27 2.57 -4.35
C TYR A 53 7.72 2.89 -4.71
N GLU A 54 8.00 3.95 -5.46
CA GLU A 54 9.38 4.37 -5.75
C GLU A 54 10.13 4.78 -4.48
N TRP A 55 9.47 5.52 -3.58
CA TRP A 55 10.06 5.89 -2.30
C TRP A 55 10.33 4.66 -1.43
N LEU A 56 9.38 3.72 -1.36
CA LEU A 56 9.54 2.44 -0.67
C LEU A 56 10.64 1.60 -1.34
N TYR A 57 10.71 1.57 -2.67
CA TYR A 57 11.70 0.80 -3.41
C TYR A 57 13.12 1.39 -3.27
N LYS A 58 13.23 2.70 -3.05
CA LYS A 58 14.49 3.45 -2.92
C LYS A 58 15.01 3.50 -1.48
N ASN A 59 14.12 3.64 -0.49
CA ASN A 59 14.49 3.63 0.93
C ASN A 59 14.44 2.25 1.59
N CYS A 60 13.71 1.30 1.01
CA CYS A 60 13.53 -0.04 1.57
C CYS A 60 14.36 -1.09 0.79
N SER A 61 15.67 -0.85 0.71
CA SER A 61 16.65 -1.92 0.40
C SER A 61 16.40 -3.15 1.28
N SER A 62 16.06 -2.93 2.56
CA SER A 62 15.62 -3.98 3.48
C SER A 62 14.43 -4.76 2.97
N PHE A 63 13.39 -4.13 2.40
CA PHE A 63 12.23 -4.85 1.86
C PHE A 63 12.60 -5.79 0.71
N ARG A 64 13.49 -5.36 -0.19
CA ARG A 64 13.99 -6.25 -1.27
C ARG A 64 14.72 -7.45 -0.68
N ILE A 65 15.57 -7.22 0.31
CA ILE A 65 16.28 -8.27 1.04
C ILE A 65 15.26 -9.21 1.70
N SER A 66 14.21 -8.70 2.35
CA SER A 66 13.17 -9.54 2.95
C SER A 66 12.45 -10.40 1.92
N CYS A 67 12.14 -9.83 0.76
CA CYS A 67 11.50 -10.56 -0.33
C CYS A 67 12.42 -11.69 -0.84
N TYR A 68 13.70 -11.40 -1.06
CA TYR A 68 14.70 -12.42 -1.41
C TYR A 68 14.85 -13.49 -0.33
N MET A 69 14.83 -13.12 0.95
CA MET A 69 14.91 -14.07 2.06
C MET A 69 13.70 -14.98 2.10
N ILE A 70 12.48 -14.46 1.92
CA ILE A 70 11.25 -15.26 1.85
C ILE A 70 11.32 -16.21 0.66
N THR A 71 11.65 -15.72 -0.54
CA THR A 71 11.80 -16.57 -1.72
C THR A 71 12.86 -17.64 -1.52
N SER A 72 13.98 -17.32 -0.88
CA SER A 72 15.06 -18.28 -0.59
C SER A 72 14.62 -19.33 0.42
N ILE A 73 13.90 -18.96 1.49
CA ILE A 73 13.34 -19.91 2.47
C ILE A 73 12.41 -20.89 1.77
N TRP A 74 11.51 -20.38 0.91
CA TRP A 74 10.60 -21.23 0.15
C TRP A 74 11.33 -22.14 -0.83
N ALA A 75 12.32 -21.61 -1.56
CA ALA A 75 13.14 -22.40 -2.48
C ALA A 75 13.87 -23.53 -1.76
N ILE A 76 14.49 -23.24 -0.61
CA ILE A 76 15.18 -24.25 0.22
C ILE A 76 14.19 -25.27 0.77
N GLY A 77 13.03 -24.83 1.27
CA GLY A 77 11.99 -25.72 1.79
C GLY A 77 11.49 -26.70 0.72
N LEU A 78 11.19 -26.20 -0.48
CA LEU A 78 10.77 -27.04 -1.61
C LEU A 78 11.90 -27.96 -2.10
N LEU A 79 13.14 -27.51 -2.07
CA LEU A 79 14.30 -28.35 -2.44
C LEU A 79 14.52 -29.49 -1.44
N LEU A 80 14.37 -29.22 -0.13
CA LEU A 80 14.42 -30.25 0.90
C LEU A 80 13.28 -31.26 0.77
N GLU A 81 12.08 -30.78 0.44
CA GLU A 81 10.92 -31.61 0.17
C GLU A 81 11.16 -32.57 -1.01
N PHE A 82 11.72 -32.04 -2.10
CA PHE A 82 12.13 -32.82 -3.26
C PHE A 82 13.19 -33.87 -2.90
N LEU A 83 14.22 -33.49 -2.14
CA LEU A 83 15.27 -34.41 -1.66
C LEU A 83 14.69 -35.52 -0.79
N ALA A 84 13.75 -35.19 0.11
CA ALA A 84 13.13 -36.17 0.98
C ALA A 84 12.31 -37.20 0.19
N ARG A 85 11.56 -36.76 -0.84
CA ARG A 85 10.86 -37.67 -1.75
C ARG A 85 11.84 -38.55 -2.52
N LEU A 86 12.92 -37.98 -3.03
CA LEU A 86 13.96 -38.73 -3.73
C LEU A 86 14.58 -39.81 -2.82
N PHE A 87 14.87 -39.46 -1.57
CA PHE A 87 15.40 -40.40 -0.58
C PHE A 87 14.43 -41.54 -0.26
N LEU A 88 13.13 -41.25 -0.13
CA LEU A 88 12.10 -42.29 0.07
C LEU A 88 12.03 -43.29 -1.08
N ILE A 89 12.25 -42.83 -2.32
CA ILE A 89 12.31 -43.69 -3.51
C ILE A 89 13.56 -44.59 -3.46
N PHE A 90 14.70 -44.04 -3.05
CA PHE A 90 15.95 -44.80 -2.92
C PHE A 90 15.86 -45.95 -1.92
N ILE A 91 15.10 -45.80 -0.82
CA ILE A 91 14.94 -46.86 0.20
C ILE A 91 13.93 -47.95 -0.23
N HIS A 92 13.35 -47.86 -1.43
CA HIS A 92 12.42 -48.88 -1.96
C HIS A 92 11.24 -49.17 -1.01
N LEU A 93 10.68 -48.12 -0.40
CA LEU A 93 9.46 -48.29 0.40
C LEU A 93 8.27 -48.69 -0.48
N PRO A 94 7.30 -49.44 0.07
CA PRO A 94 6.06 -49.71 -0.62
C PRO A 94 5.32 -48.40 -0.94
N ILE A 95 4.76 -48.33 -2.15
CA ILE A 95 4.17 -47.11 -2.76
C ILE A 95 3.18 -46.41 -1.80
N ASN A 96 2.34 -47.19 -1.11
CA ASN A 96 1.35 -46.66 -0.17
C ASN A 96 1.98 -45.85 0.98
N LYS A 97 3.16 -46.27 1.46
CA LYS A 97 3.88 -45.56 2.51
C LYS A 97 4.58 -44.31 1.96
N ILE A 98 5.11 -44.37 0.75
CA ILE A 98 5.77 -43.21 0.11
C ILE A 98 4.78 -42.04 0.00
N VAL A 99 3.55 -42.29 -0.47
CA VAL A 99 2.53 -41.25 -0.61
C VAL A 99 2.17 -40.63 0.74
N LEU A 100 1.98 -41.46 1.76
CA LEU A 100 1.64 -40.99 3.11
C LEU A 100 2.76 -40.15 3.73
N TYR A 101 4.01 -40.61 3.67
CA TYR A 101 5.17 -39.85 4.18
C TYR A 101 5.41 -38.56 3.39
N ALA A 102 5.26 -38.58 2.07
CA ALA A 102 5.42 -37.38 1.25
C ALA A 102 4.43 -36.28 1.65
N HIS A 103 3.17 -36.64 1.92
CA HIS A 103 2.17 -35.66 2.37
C HIS A 103 2.48 -35.10 3.76
N ILE A 104 2.94 -35.95 4.69
CA ILE A 104 3.35 -35.52 6.04
C ILE A 104 4.54 -34.56 5.97
N ILE A 105 5.57 -34.91 5.19
CA ILE A 105 6.77 -34.09 5.02
C ILE A 105 6.42 -32.75 4.37
N LEU A 106 5.63 -32.76 3.29
CA LEU A 106 5.17 -31.56 2.61
C LEU A 106 4.41 -30.63 3.56
N SER A 107 3.47 -31.16 4.34
CA SER A 107 2.69 -30.38 5.31
C SER A 107 3.61 -29.78 6.39
N SER A 108 4.53 -30.57 6.94
CA SER A 108 5.48 -30.11 7.96
C SER A 108 6.39 -28.97 7.46
N ILE A 109 6.97 -29.14 6.26
CA ILE A 109 7.81 -28.12 5.63
C ILE A 109 7.02 -26.85 5.35
N THR A 110 5.78 -26.98 4.86
CA THR A 110 4.90 -25.84 4.58
C THR A 110 4.59 -25.06 5.84
N ILE A 111 4.21 -25.72 6.93
CA ILE A 111 3.94 -25.07 8.23
C ILE A 111 5.19 -24.34 8.72
N SER A 112 6.35 -24.98 8.62
CA SER A 112 7.63 -24.39 9.03
C SER A 112 7.98 -23.16 8.18
N CYS A 113 7.79 -23.22 6.85
CA CYS A 113 8.01 -22.09 5.95
C CYS A 113 7.06 -20.92 6.24
N ILE A 114 5.79 -21.20 6.56
CA ILE A 114 4.80 -20.18 6.94
C ILE A 114 5.24 -19.49 8.24
N ILE A 115 5.61 -20.25 9.27
CA ILE A 115 6.06 -19.68 10.55
C ILE A 115 7.31 -18.81 10.35
N LEU A 116 8.30 -19.29 9.59
CA LEU A 116 9.50 -18.52 9.27
C LEU A 116 9.16 -17.23 8.50
N THR A 117 8.23 -17.31 7.56
CA THR A 117 7.75 -16.14 6.80
C THR A 117 7.13 -15.10 7.73
N ILE A 118 6.27 -15.52 8.67
CA ILE A 118 5.65 -14.64 9.66
C ILE A 118 6.71 -13.97 10.53
N ILE A 119 7.70 -14.73 11.02
CA ILE A 119 8.80 -14.21 11.84
C ILE A 119 9.63 -13.19 11.05
N CYS A 120 10.00 -13.49 9.80
CA CYS A 120 10.71 -12.56 8.93
C CYS A 120 9.94 -11.24 8.78
N ILE A 121 8.64 -11.31 8.48
CA ILE A 121 7.79 -10.12 8.34
C ILE A 121 7.72 -9.34 9.66
N ALA A 122 7.60 -10.03 10.81
CA ALA A 122 7.54 -9.39 12.12
C ALA A 122 8.84 -8.65 12.47
N ILE A 123 10.00 -9.25 12.17
CA ILE A 123 11.32 -8.62 12.39
C ILE A 123 11.46 -7.36 11.54
N GLU A 124 11.09 -7.43 10.26
CA GLU A 124 11.16 -6.30 9.33
C GLU A 124 10.22 -5.16 9.75
N ARG A 125 9.01 -5.50 10.19
CA ARG A 125 8.07 -4.53 10.73
C ARG A 125 8.64 -3.84 11.97
N LYS A 126 9.31 -4.57 12.87
CA LYS A 126 9.96 -4.01 14.06
C LYS A 126 11.12 -3.08 13.70
N LYS A 127 11.95 -3.46 12.72
CA LYS A 127 13.04 -2.59 12.22
C LYS A 127 12.50 -1.30 11.59
N THR A 128 11.42 -1.41 10.83
CA THR A 128 10.78 -0.26 10.19
C THR A 128 10.23 0.72 11.24
N LEU A 129 9.56 0.22 12.27
CA LEU A 129 9.06 1.07 13.37
C LEU A 129 10.19 1.80 14.10
N LEU A 130 11.30 1.12 14.39
CA LEU A 130 12.47 1.75 15.02
C LEU A 130 13.10 2.85 14.16
N LEU A 131 13.12 2.66 12.83
CA LEU A 131 13.60 3.68 11.91
C LEU A 131 12.68 4.90 11.90
N ILE A 132 11.36 4.69 11.90
CA ILE A 132 10.36 5.76 11.97
C ILE A 132 10.48 6.53 13.29
N GLU A 133 10.61 5.83 14.41
CA GLU A 133 10.79 6.44 15.73
C GLU A 133 12.07 7.29 15.78
N LYS A 134 13.18 6.76 15.27
CA LYS A 134 14.45 7.49 15.19
C LYS A 134 14.35 8.75 14.31
N TRP A 135 13.62 8.67 13.19
CA TRP A 135 13.38 9.82 12.32
C TRP A 135 12.55 10.89 13.02
N ASN A 136 11.48 10.49 13.71
CA ASN A 136 10.62 11.42 14.45
C ASN A 136 11.40 12.16 15.55
N ILE A 137 12.24 11.47 16.32
CA ILE A 137 13.08 12.09 17.36
C ILE A 137 14.06 13.10 16.74
N HIS A 138 14.70 12.73 15.62
CA HIS A 138 15.65 13.63 14.94
C HIS A 138 14.95 14.89 14.39
N GLU A 139 13.77 14.73 13.80
CA GLU A 139 12.97 15.84 13.26
C GLU A 139 12.52 16.80 14.37
N GLN A 140 12.05 16.27 15.49
CA GLN A 140 11.69 17.08 16.67
C GLN A 140 12.92 17.80 17.26
N GLY A 141 14.08 17.14 17.31
CA GLY A 141 15.32 17.74 17.77
C GLY A 141 15.78 18.93 16.91
N LYS A 142 15.63 18.83 15.57
CA LYS A 142 15.91 19.95 14.66
C LYS A 142 15.01 21.14 14.92
N LYS A 143 13.69 20.94 15.00
CA LYS A 143 12.73 22.03 15.27
C LYS A 143 13.02 22.72 16.59
N LEU A 144 13.34 21.95 17.64
CA LEU A 144 13.70 22.51 18.95
C LEU A 144 14.99 23.34 18.88
N SER A 145 15.99 22.88 18.12
CA SER A 145 17.23 23.62 17.92
C SER A 145 17.01 24.94 17.18
N GLU A 146 16.12 24.98 16.18
CA GLU A 146 15.77 26.20 15.46
C GLU A 146 15.02 27.20 16.34
N ILE A 147 14.05 26.73 17.12
CA ILE A 147 13.32 27.56 18.11
C ILE A 147 14.31 28.19 19.10
N ASN A 148 15.24 27.40 19.64
CA ASN A 148 16.26 27.92 20.57
C ASN A 148 17.18 28.96 19.92
N ARG A 149 17.54 28.79 18.64
CA ARG A 149 18.32 29.79 17.89
C ARG A 149 17.55 31.09 17.70
N LEU A 150 16.25 31.03 17.40
CA LEU A 150 15.40 32.21 17.27
C LEU A 150 15.24 32.95 18.61
N PHE A 151 15.00 32.23 19.70
CA PHE A 151 14.94 32.82 21.04
C PHE A 151 16.26 33.52 21.43
N ALA A 152 17.40 32.91 21.13
CA ALA A 152 18.70 33.52 21.39
C ALA A 152 18.92 34.81 20.56
N ALA A 153 18.51 34.82 19.29
CA ALA A 153 18.59 36.00 18.43
C ALA A 153 17.69 37.14 18.91
N ILE A 154 16.45 36.83 19.31
CA ILE A 154 15.51 37.83 19.87
C ILE A 154 16.04 38.41 21.17
N LYS A 155 16.58 37.57 22.07
CA LYS A 155 17.17 38.03 23.34
C LYS A 155 18.37 38.94 23.10
N HIS A 156 19.24 38.60 22.15
CA HIS A 156 20.37 39.44 21.77
C HIS A 156 19.90 40.79 21.20
N HIS A 157 18.88 40.77 20.33
CA HIS A 157 18.33 42.00 19.76
C HIS A 157 17.67 42.89 20.82
N SER A 158 16.85 42.32 21.71
CA SER A 158 16.22 43.05 22.83
C SER A 158 17.26 43.69 23.75
N ASN A 159 18.35 43.00 24.07
CA ASN A 159 19.44 43.55 24.87
C ASN A 159 20.18 44.67 24.13
N SER A 160 20.35 44.57 22.81
CA SER A 160 20.99 45.64 22.03
C SER A 160 20.14 46.91 21.96
N VAL A 161 18.81 46.79 21.85
CA VAL A 161 17.89 47.95 21.82
C VAL A 161 17.89 48.68 23.16
N LEU A 162 17.77 47.95 24.28
CA LEU A 162 17.81 48.54 25.63
C LEU A 162 19.11 49.29 25.93
N ASN A 163 20.24 48.84 25.37
CA ASN A 163 21.53 49.50 25.57
C ASN A 163 21.65 50.83 24.80
N ILE A 164 20.97 50.96 23.65
CA ILE A 164 20.95 52.20 22.85
C ILE A 164 20.12 53.29 23.55
N ASP A 165 18.96 52.93 24.11
CA ASP A 165 18.11 53.88 24.85
C ASP A 165 18.82 54.42 26.11
N THR A 166 19.67 53.60 26.74
CA THR A 166 20.43 54.01 27.93
C THR A 166 21.57 54.99 27.59
N GLN A 167 22.15 54.92 26.39
CA GLN A 167 23.19 55.86 25.95
C GLN A 167 22.64 57.21 25.47
N ASN A 168 21.38 57.30 25.04
CA ASN A 168 20.77 58.55 24.57
C ASN A 168 20.23 59.45 25.69
N ILE A 169 20.30 59.01 26.95
CA ILE A 169 19.78 59.73 28.13
C ILE A 169 20.94 60.35 28.97
N LEU A 170 22.19 60.09 28.61
CA LEU A 170 23.41 60.59 29.25
C LEU A 170 24.10 61.63 28.36
#